data_AF-A0A9D1KAG3-F1
#
_entry.id   AF-A0A9D1KAG3-F1
#
_cell.length_a   1.000
_cell.length_b   1.000
_cell.length_c   1.000
_cell.angle_alpha   90.00
_cell.angle_beta   90.00
_cell.angle_gamma   90.00
#
_symmetry.space_group_name_H-M   'P 1'
#
loop_
_entity.id
_entity.type
_entity.pdbx_description
1 polymer ?
#
loop_
_entity_poly.entity_id
_entity_poly.type
_entity_poly.pdbx_seq_one_letter_code
_entity_poly.pdbx_strand_id
1 'polypeptide(L)'
;NDVRKIKEEYRFWLYLTFDNTNEGINFYVLDHKLYYLTDEVLYESKDKMNYKDFMPNDFQILNVTVMHDYGMYISGKVTTLLNGNLIWFNPSEYGIHELVAGDELIIKYTGEYEVQETYPGRVNADKMDIQSIDVIEADIVEFSVLTIPGSNELGLVPIDSKYNNYLLLNEGYVLSQDETFKKYDQYPEKTILYASLPKTTGSIRVDGLYDYKPRETISSTEYTDIRNALNLPELSINDVVEVRYERGYIGVAPGSLINIAYSFDMEDKYMVLNLLEMPVYEDTTNNWQVTGGGYTLYSIFTNDQRYDIKITNGYISIHQKHYKFLGEYISFKYPRLETNGFISYQETVEVWWNDTFICEIPTNELEFKQTDFYVSTEGDIVGNWVVKTGFGDLHFLEPKIFEHSNTYELTGLSLFELVEKYSNWQISQNGQPVQVEE
;
A
#
# COMPACT_ATOMS: atom_id res chain seq x y z
N ASN A 1 -34.37 12.28 17.06
CA ASN A 1 -33.83 11.39 18.13
C ASN A 1 -34.42 9.99 18.16
N ASP A 2 -35.23 9.57 17.17
CA ASP A 2 -35.40 8.14 16.89
C ASP A 2 -34.46 7.77 15.74
N VAL A 3 -33.38 7.04 16.05
CA VAL A 3 -32.55 6.40 15.03
C VAL A 3 -33.30 5.18 14.52
N ARG A 4 -34.10 5.37 13.46
CA ARG A 4 -34.67 4.24 12.72
C ARG A 4 -33.63 3.77 11.72
N LYS A 5 -33.16 2.52 11.89
CA LYS A 5 -32.22 1.88 10.96
C LYS A 5 -32.81 1.91 9.55
N ILE A 6 -32.20 2.67 8.64
CA ILE A 6 -32.43 2.55 7.20
C ILE A 6 -32.12 1.09 6.86
N LYS A 7 -33.11 0.36 6.34
CA LYS A 7 -32.96 -1.07 6.09
C LYS A 7 -32.16 -1.34 4.82
N GLU A 8 -32.35 -0.53 3.78
CA GLU A 8 -31.78 -0.72 2.45
C GLU A 8 -31.67 0.66 1.74
N GLU A 9 -30.57 0.89 1.02
CA GLU A 9 -30.34 2.09 0.20
C GLU A 9 -30.41 1.70 -1.27
N TYR A 10 -31.18 2.46 -2.08
CA TYR A 10 -31.33 2.19 -3.50
C TYR A 10 -31.03 3.45 -4.32
N ARG A 11 -30.12 3.31 -5.29
CA ARG A 11 -29.72 4.41 -6.18
C ARG A 11 -30.41 4.26 -7.52
N PHE A 12 -31.21 5.25 -7.92
CA PHE A 12 -31.90 5.25 -9.21
C PHE A 12 -31.48 6.46 -10.05
N TRP A 13 -31.38 6.25 -11.36
CA TRP A 13 -31.25 7.34 -12.33
C TRP A 13 -32.66 7.70 -12.81
N LEU A 14 -33.21 8.80 -12.32
CA LEU A 14 -34.56 9.24 -12.65
C LEU A 14 -34.49 10.60 -13.34
N TYR A 15 -34.89 10.65 -14.61
CA TYR A 15 -35.00 11.91 -15.35
C TYR A 15 -36.27 12.64 -14.90
N LEU A 16 -36.12 13.56 -13.94
CA LEU A 16 -37.23 14.39 -13.45
C LEU A 16 -37.30 15.68 -14.24
N THR A 17 -38.44 15.94 -14.88
CA THR A 17 -38.70 17.10 -15.76
C THR A 17 -38.64 18.48 -15.08
N PHE A 18 -38.24 18.54 -13.81
CA PHE A 18 -38.20 19.76 -12.99
C PHE A 18 -36.78 20.13 -12.56
N ASP A 19 -35.77 19.29 -12.85
CA ASP A 19 -34.37 19.60 -12.58
C ASP A 19 -33.52 19.14 -13.78
N ASN A 20 -32.81 20.08 -14.41
CA ASN A 20 -32.06 19.85 -15.65
C ASN A 20 -30.66 19.26 -15.41
N THR A 21 -30.44 18.62 -14.26
CA THR A 21 -29.16 18.02 -13.89
C THR A 21 -29.17 16.52 -14.18
N ASN A 22 -28.23 16.04 -14.99
CA ASN A 22 -27.99 14.61 -15.27
C ASN A 22 -27.34 13.88 -14.08
N GLU A 23 -27.61 14.29 -12.85
CA GLU A 23 -27.03 13.69 -11.64
C GLU A 23 -28.06 12.72 -11.02
N GLY A 24 -27.63 11.49 -10.74
CA GLY A 24 -28.50 10.47 -10.14
C GLY A 24 -28.98 10.89 -8.75
N ILE A 25 -30.28 10.79 -8.52
CA ILE A 25 -30.92 11.18 -7.25
C ILE A 25 -31.04 9.94 -6.35
N ASN A 26 -30.53 10.02 -5.13
CA ASN A 26 -30.66 8.95 -4.13
C ASN A 26 -32.06 9.00 -3.48
N PHE A 27 -32.78 7.88 -3.50
CA PHE A 27 -34.05 7.72 -2.79
C PHE A 27 -33.88 6.69 -1.66
N TYR A 28 -34.48 6.97 -0.52
CA TYR A 28 -34.53 6.05 0.62
C TYR A 28 -35.91 5.39 0.69
N VAL A 29 -35.97 4.12 1.07
CA VAL A 29 -37.24 3.41 1.20
C VAL A 29 -37.51 3.06 2.67
N LEU A 30 -38.65 3.52 3.19
CA LEU A 30 -39.09 3.23 4.56
C LEU A 30 -40.61 3.01 4.56
N ASP A 31 -41.09 1.97 5.25
CA ASP A 31 -42.53 1.65 5.37
C ASP A 31 -43.33 1.61 4.05
N HIS A 32 -42.70 1.13 2.96
CA HIS A 32 -43.23 1.08 1.60
C HIS A 32 -43.46 2.46 0.97
N LYS A 33 -42.68 3.48 1.34
CA LYS A 33 -42.70 4.81 0.73
C LYS A 33 -41.30 5.25 0.32
N LEU A 34 -41.22 6.07 -0.73
CA LEU A 34 -39.98 6.71 -1.14
C LEU A 34 -39.78 8.02 -0.39
N TYR A 35 -38.55 8.26 0.01
CA TYR A 35 -38.10 9.47 0.63
C TYR A 35 -36.93 10.04 -0.18
N TYR A 36 -37.02 11.32 -0.51
CA TYR A 36 -35.91 12.08 -1.09
C TYR A 36 -35.58 13.22 -0.15
N LEU A 37 -34.32 13.32 0.25
CA LEU A 37 -33.84 14.33 1.16
C LEU A 37 -32.93 15.29 0.40
N THR A 38 -33.28 16.56 0.46
CA THR A 38 -32.39 17.69 0.16
C THR A 38 -31.88 18.28 1.47
N ASP A 39 -30.88 19.16 1.41
CA ASP A 39 -30.30 19.82 2.59
C ASP A 39 -31.36 20.53 3.47
N GLU A 40 -32.50 20.91 2.89
CA GLU A 40 -33.54 21.70 3.57
C GLU A 40 -34.91 21.00 3.65
N VAL A 41 -35.20 20.02 2.78
CA VAL A 41 -36.56 19.46 2.62
C VAL A 41 -36.54 17.95 2.43
N LEU A 42 -37.40 17.26 3.19
CA LEU A 42 -37.76 15.85 3.00
C LEU A 42 -39.03 15.73 2.15
N TYR A 43 -38.92 15.08 1.01
CA TYR A 43 -40.03 14.72 0.14
C TYR A 43 -40.43 13.26 0.38
N GLU A 44 -41.74 12.99 0.46
CA GLU A 44 -42.30 11.65 0.66
C GLU A 44 -43.23 11.30 -0.51
N SER A 45 -43.19 10.04 -0.98
CA SER A 45 -44.14 9.56 -1.99
C SER A 45 -45.58 9.63 -1.47
N LYS A 46 -46.46 10.14 -2.33
CA LYS A 46 -47.89 10.29 -2.02
C LYS A 46 -48.56 8.95 -1.73
N ASP A 47 -48.23 7.94 -2.52
CA ASP A 47 -48.74 6.58 -2.40
C ASP A 47 -47.68 5.63 -1.86
N LYS A 48 -48.12 4.53 -1.25
CA LYS A 48 -47.24 3.41 -0.93
C LYS A 48 -46.86 2.70 -2.21
N MET A 49 -45.61 2.28 -2.30
CA MET A 49 -45.05 1.66 -3.48
C MET A 49 -44.81 0.17 -3.19
N ASN A 50 -45.00 -0.68 -4.18
CA ASN A 50 -44.76 -2.10 -4.02
C ASN A 50 -43.26 -2.35 -4.14
N TYR A 51 -42.63 -2.99 -3.13
CA TYR A 51 -41.21 -3.31 -3.17
C TYR A 51 -40.82 -4.14 -4.40
N LYS A 52 -41.75 -4.93 -4.96
CA LYS A 52 -41.55 -5.69 -6.19
C LYS A 52 -41.36 -4.84 -7.45
N ASP A 53 -41.73 -3.56 -7.41
CA ASP A 53 -41.52 -2.62 -8.51
C ASP A 53 -40.08 -2.07 -8.51
N PHE A 54 -39.32 -2.29 -7.42
CA PHE A 54 -37.93 -1.82 -7.20
C PHE A 54 -36.91 -2.95 -7.08
N MET A 55 -37.35 -4.16 -6.72
CA MET A 55 -36.47 -5.32 -6.71
C MET A 55 -36.36 -5.90 -8.13
N PRO A 56 -35.14 -6.09 -8.67
CA PRO A 56 -34.95 -6.97 -9.81
C PRO A 56 -35.51 -8.34 -9.43
N ASN A 57 -36.47 -8.85 -10.21
CA ASN A 57 -37.25 -10.03 -9.82
C ASN A 57 -36.46 -11.35 -9.77
N ASP A 58 -35.18 -11.38 -10.14
CA ASP A 58 -34.39 -12.61 -10.16
C ASP A 58 -32.97 -12.39 -9.58
N PHE A 59 -32.86 -12.40 -8.24
CA PHE A 59 -31.55 -12.60 -7.62
C PHE A 59 -31.08 -14.03 -7.88
N GLN A 60 -29.85 -14.16 -8.32
CA GLN A 60 -29.17 -15.44 -8.49
C GLN A 60 -28.19 -15.67 -7.34
N ILE A 61 -27.95 -16.94 -7.04
CA ILE A 61 -26.99 -17.37 -6.02
C ILE A 61 -25.88 -18.15 -6.72
N LEU A 62 -24.65 -17.75 -6.48
CA LEU A 62 -23.45 -18.42 -6.94
C LEU A 62 -22.62 -18.83 -5.73
N ASN A 63 -22.33 -20.12 -5.61
CA ASN A 63 -21.41 -20.62 -4.59
C ASN A 63 -20.04 -20.86 -5.22
N VAL A 64 -19.01 -20.25 -4.65
CA VAL A 64 -17.62 -20.42 -5.08
C VAL A 64 -16.72 -20.75 -3.92
N THR A 65 -15.70 -21.58 -4.16
CA THR A 65 -14.72 -21.97 -3.16
C THR A 65 -13.39 -21.28 -3.42
N VAL A 66 -12.78 -20.77 -2.35
CA VAL A 66 -11.42 -20.23 -2.37
C VAL A 66 -10.42 -21.36 -2.56
N MET A 67 -9.48 -21.17 -3.48
CA MET A 67 -8.37 -22.09 -3.72
C MET A 67 -7.11 -21.31 -4.06
N HIS A 68 -5.96 -21.94 -3.89
CA HIS A 68 -4.67 -21.35 -4.23
C HIS A 68 -4.08 -22.02 -5.47
N ASP A 69 -3.61 -21.21 -6.41
CA ASP A 69 -2.69 -21.61 -7.45
C ASP A 69 -1.25 -21.43 -6.96
N TYR A 70 -0.48 -22.50 -6.95
CA TYR A 70 0.90 -22.52 -6.47
C TYR A 70 1.88 -22.32 -7.63
N GLY A 71 1.74 -21.17 -8.30
CA GLY A 71 2.67 -20.67 -9.29
C GLY A 71 2.49 -21.17 -10.73
N MET A 72 1.32 -21.71 -11.09
CA MET A 72 1.02 -22.03 -12.49
C MET A 72 0.62 -20.77 -13.28
N TYR A 73 -0.07 -19.82 -12.65
CA TYR A 73 -0.42 -18.54 -13.25
C TYR A 73 0.76 -17.57 -13.23
N ILE A 74 1.35 -17.35 -12.05
CA ILE A 74 2.54 -16.52 -11.87
C ILE A 74 3.64 -17.37 -11.24
N SER A 75 4.67 -17.68 -12.03
CA SER A 75 5.77 -18.53 -11.58
C SER A 75 6.37 -18.05 -10.26
N GLY A 76 6.41 -18.95 -9.27
CA GLY A 76 6.98 -18.70 -7.95
C GLY A 76 6.12 -17.87 -7.00
N LYS A 77 4.88 -17.52 -7.37
CA LYS A 77 3.94 -16.81 -6.50
C LYS A 77 2.65 -17.58 -6.30
N VAL A 78 2.08 -17.50 -5.10
CA VAL A 78 0.71 -17.96 -4.89
C VAL A 78 -0.27 -17.01 -5.57
N THR A 79 -1.35 -17.53 -6.13
CA THR A 79 -2.50 -16.71 -6.57
C THR A 79 -3.78 -17.27 -5.95
N THR A 80 -4.51 -16.45 -5.22
CA THR A 80 -5.83 -16.84 -4.68
C THR A 80 -6.90 -16.73 -5.76
N LEU A 81 -7.69 -17.79 -5.91
CA LEU A 81 -8.71 -17.96 -6.94
C LEU A 81 -10.06 -18.36 -6.33
N LEU A 82 -11.14 -18.08 -7.05
CA LEU A 82 -12.50 -18.51 -6.73
C LEU A 82 -12.98 -19.51 -7.79
N ASN A 83 -13.11 -20.79 -7.44
CA ASN A 83 -13.40 -21.88 -8.39
C ASN A 83 -12.50 -21.86 -9.64
N GLY A 84 -11.21 -21.51 -9.48
CA GLY A 84 -10.24 -21.43 -10.57
C GLY A 84 -10.28 -20.12 -11.38
N ASN A 85 -11.07 -19.13 -10.95
CA ASN A 85 -11.14 -17.81 -11.57
C ASN A 85 -10.39 -16.77 -10.74
N LEU A 86 -9.81 -15.76 -11.41
CA LEU A 86 -9.32 -14.57 -10.73
C LEU A 86 -10.46 -13.89 -9.98
N ILE A 87 -10.20 -13.40 -8.77
CA ILE A 87 -11.17 -12.62 -7.99
C ILE A 87 -11.58 -11.39 -8.82
N TRP A 88 -12.89 -11.19 -9.00
CA TRP A 88 -13.46 -10.16 -9.89
C TRP A 88 -14.22 -9.05 -9.15
N PHE A 89 -14.07 -8.99 -7.82
CA PHE A 89 -14.63 -7.98 -6.94
C PHE A 89 -13.62 -7.68 -5.82
N ASN A 90 -13.79 -6.57 -5.12
CA ASN A 90 -12.94 -6.25 -3.97
C ASN A 90 -13.52 -6.89 -2.70
N PRO A 91 -12.88 -7.89 -2.05
CA PRO A 91 -13.43 -8.56 -0.88
C PRO A 91 -13.70 -7.62 0.30
N SER A 92 -12.89 -6.55 0.43
CA SER A 92 -13.00 -5.58 1.54
C SER A 92 -14.32 -4.80 1.51
N GLU A 93 -14.90 -4.54 0.33
CA GLU A 93 -16.21 -3.88 0.17
C GLU A 93 -17.36 -4.72 0.76
N TYR A 94 -17.12 -6.01 0.95
CA TYR A 94 -18.08 -6.97 1.53
C TYR A 94 -17.69 -7.42 2.94
N GLY A 95 -16.75 -6.71 3.59
CA GLY A 95 -16.30 -7.03 4.95
C GLY A 95 -15.46 -8.30 5.06
N ILE A 96 -14.86 -8.75 3.95
CA ILE A 96 -14.00 -9.94 3.92
C ILE A 96 -12.54 -9.50 4.04
N HIS A 97 -11.93 -9.82 5.17
CA HIS A 97 -10.56 -9.38 5.49
C HIS A 97 -9.47 -10.33 5.00
N GLU A 98 -9.75 -11.64 4.95
CA GLU A 98 -8.81 -12.66 4.50
C GLU A 98 -9.59 -13.78 3.80
N LEU A 99 -9.05 -14.28 2.69
CA LEU A 99 -9.58 -15.44 1.97
C LEU A 99 -8.65 -16.63 2.18
N VAL A 100 -9.15 -17.67 2.83
CA VAL A 100 -8.38 -18.89 3.12
C VAL A 100 -8.88 -20.00 2.19
N ALA A 101 -7.98 -20.80 1.63
CA ALA A 101 -8.38 -21.94 0.80
C ALA A 101 -9.37 -22.86 1.53
N GLY A 102 -10.44 -23.26 0.84
CA GLY A 102 -11.56 -24.01 1.43
C GLY A 102 -12.71 -23.13 1.95
N ASP A 103 -12.56 -21.80 1.99
CA ASP A 103 -13.69 -20.90 2.25
C ASP A 103 -14.72 -21.01 1.13
N GLU A 104 -15.99 -20.99 1.49
CA GLU A 104 -17.11 -20.96 0.54
C GLU A 104 -17.77 -19.59 0.60
N LEU A 105 -17.81 -18.89 -0.53
CA LEU A 105 -18.50 -17.63 -0.70
C LEU A 105 -19.84 -17.90 -1.37
N ILE A 106 -20.90 -17.44 -0.74
CA ILE A 106 -22.27 -17.44 -1.28
C ILE A 106 -22.53 -16.03 -1.79
N ILE A 107 -22.39 -15.86 -3.11
CA ILE A 107 -22.53 -14.58 -3.79
C ILE A 107 -23.97 -14.44 -4.28
N LYS A 108 -24.66 -13.42 -3.77
CA LYS A 108 -25.99 -13.03 -4.25
C LYS A 108 -25.85 -11.88 -5.23
N TYR A 109 -26.40 -12.04 -6.44
CA TYR A 109 -26.20 -11.07 -7.52
C TYR A 109 -27.40 -10.95 -8.45
N THR A 110 -27.39 -9.92 -9.30
CA THR A 110 -28.30 -9.78 -10.45
C THR A 110 -27.48 -9.67 -11.75
N GLY A 111 -28.09 -9.97 -12.91
CA GLY A 111 -27.40 -10.00 -14.20
C GLY A 111 -26.93 -11.40 -14.62
N GLU A 112 -25.83 -11.49 -15.36
CA GLU A 112 -25.29 -12.73 -15.94
C GLU A 112 -23.90 -13.06 -15.38
N TYR A 113 -23.72 -14.29 -14.88
CA TYR A 113 -22.41 -14.84 -14.56
C TYR A 113 -21.79 -15.47 -15.81
N GLU A 114 -20.86 -14.75 -16.46
CA GLU A 114 -20.15 -15.20 -17.64
C GLU A 114 -18.66 -15.37 -17.35
N VAL A 115 -18.14 -16.57 -17.58
CA VAL A 115 -16.73 -16.93 -17.39
C VAL A 115 -16.06 -17.09 -18.74
N GLN A 116 -14.93 -16.40 -18.95
CA GLN A 116 -14.05 -16.64 -20.08
C GLN A 116 -13.23 -17.90 -19.84
N GLU A 117 -13.29 -18.85 -20.77
CA GLU A 117 -12.55 -20.13 -20.75
C GLU A 117 -11.03 -19.93 -20.94
N THR A 118 -10.40 -19.33 -19.94
CA THR A 118 -8.94 -19.15 -19.82
C THR A 118 -8.48 -19.76 -18.49
N TYR A 119 -7.17 -19.93 -18.31
CA TYR A 119 -6.61 -20.34 -17.02
C TYR A 119 -5.63 -19.29 -16.49
N PRO A 120 -5.85 -18.75 -15.27
CA PRO A 120 -7.10 -18.82 -14.50
C PRO A 120 -8.28 -18.19 -15.27
N GLY A 121 -9.50 -18.59 -14.94
CA GLY A 121 -10.69 -18.05 -15.59
C GLY A 121 -10.92 -16.58 -15.22
N ARG A 122 -11.67 -15.86 -16.05
CA ARG A 122 -12.02 -14.45 -15.84
C ARG A 122 -13.51 -14.26 -15.91
N VAL A 123 -14.09 -13.68 -14.87
CA VAL A 123 -15.52 -13.35 -14.82
C VAL A 123 -15.72 -11.96 -15.41
N ASN A 124 -16.72 -11.82 -16.28
CA ASN A 124 -17.10 -10.51 -16.80
C ASN A 124 -17.93 -9.74 -15.75
N ALA A 125 -17.24 -8.97 -14.89
CA ALA A 125 -17.87 -8.22 -13.80
C ALA A 125 -18.91 -7.20 -14.28
N ASP A 126 -18.79 -6.64 -15.49
CA ASP A 126 -19.73 -5.64 -16.02
C ASP A 126 -21.14 -6.19 -16.24
N LYS A 127 -21.29 -7.51 -16.33
CA LYS A 127 -22.58 -8.18 -16.50
C LYS A 127 -23.21 -8.64 -15.18
N MET A 128 -22.51 -8.47 -14.06
CA MET A 128 -22.88 -9.02 -12.77
C MET A 128 -22.89 -7.91 -11.71
N ASP A 129 -24.05 -7.70 -11.06
CA ASP A 129 -24.17 -6.75 -9.96
C ASP A 129 -24.30 -7.50 -8.62
N ILE A 130 -23.20 -7.54 -7.86
CA ILE A 130 -23.10 -8.26 -6.59
C ILE A 130 -23.79 -7.46 -5.49
N GLN A 131 -24.80 -8.08 -4.86
CA GLN A 131 -25.61 -7.47 -3.80
C GLN A 131 -25.07 -7.78 -2.41
N SER A 132 -24.60 -9.00 -2.19
CA SER A 132 -24.04 -9.44 -0.92
C SER A 132 -23.18 -10.69 -1.12
N ILE A 133 -22.25 -10.89 -0.19
CA ILE A 133 -21.42 -12.09 -0.11
C ILE A 133 -21.46 -12.58 1.34
N ASP A 134 -21.93 -13.81 1.53
CA ASP A 134 -21.80 -14.51 2.81
C ASP A 134 -20.61 -15.46 2.73
N VAL A 135 -19.79 -15.52 3.79
CA VAL A 135 -18.62 -16.40 3.85
C VAL A 135 -18.86 -17.53 4.84
N ILE A 136 -18.72 -18.77 4.37
CA ILE A 136 -18.60 -19.95 5.23
C ILE A 136 -17.11 -20.25 5.37
N GLU A 137 -16.57 -19.81 6.49
CA GLU A 137 -15.18 -20.00 6.86
C GLU A 137 -14.81 -21.49 7.05
N ALA A 138 -13.76 -21.93 6.38
CA ALA A 138 -13.07 -23.20 6.60
C ALA A 138 -12.58 -23.34 8.04
N ASP A 139 -12.56 -24.57 8.57
CA ASP A 139 -11.94 -24.87 9.85
C ASP A 139 -10.42 -24.90 9.72
N ILE A 140 -9.72 -24.44 10.76
CA ILE A 140 -8.26 -24.50 10.84
C ILE A 140 -7.86 -25.60 11.83
N VAL A 141 -7.00 -26.52 11.38
CA VAL A 141 -6.57 -27.70 12.14
C VAL A 141 -5.05 -27.82 12.13
N GLU A 142 -4.47 -28.19 13.26
CA GLU A 142 -3.02 -28.39 13.38
C GLU A 142 -2.57 -29.77 12.89
N PHE A 143 -1.49 -29.78 12.13
CA PHE A 143 -0.77 -30.95 11.68
C PHE A 143 0.70 -30.83 12.07
N SER A 144 1.37 -31.95 12.32
CA SER A 144 2.81 -32.03 12.53
C SER A 144 3.49 -32.75 11.38
N VAL A 145 4.65 -32.25 10.97
CA VAL A 145 5.54 -32.92 10.01
C VAL A 145 6.35 -33.97 10.77
N LEU A 146 6.09 -35.26 10.54
CA LEU A 146 6.73 -36.36 11.28
C LEU A 146 7.30 -37.40 10.33
N THR A 147 8.38 -38.07 10.74
CA THR A 147 8.92 -39.20 9.98
C THR A 147 7.89 -40.32 9.88
N ILE A 148 7.62 -40.81 8.66
CA ILE A 148 6.73 -41.94 8.44
C ILE A 148 7.38 -43.20 9.05
N PRO A 149 6.66 -43.96 9.92
CA PRO A 149 7.23 -45.15 10.55
C PRO A 149 7.82 -46.14 9.54
N GLY A 150 9.14 -46.37 9.63
CA GLY A 150 9.86 -47.28 8.73
C GLY A 150 10.31 -46.68 7.40
N SER A 151 10.16 -45.37 7.20
CA SER A 151 10.67 -44.61 6.05
C SER A 151 11.61 -43.49 6.51
N ASN A 152 12.41 -42.96 5.59
CA ASN A 152 13.15 -41.71 5.77
C ASN A 152 12.35 -40.48 5.27
N GLU A 153 11.14 -40.70 4.79
CA GLU A 153 10.24 -39.65 4.29
C GLU A 153 9.48 -39.01 5.45
N LEU A 154 9.28 -37.70 5.36
CA LEU A 154 8.39 -36.96 6.25
C LEU A 154 6.95 -37.06 5.73
N GLY A 155 6.03 -37.24 6.65
CA GLY A 155 4.59 -37.26 6.41
C GLY A 155 3.90 -36.18 7.22
N LEU A 156 2.70 -35.82 6.77
CA LEU A 156 1.84 -34.87 7.46
C LEU A 156 0.86 -35.63 8.37
N VAL A 157 0.93 -35.40 9.68
CA VAL A 157 0.14 -36.13 10.69
C VAL A 157 -0.73 -35.13 11.47
N PRO A 158 -2.07 -35.24 11.44
CA PRO A 158 -2.92 -34.34 12.21
C PRO A 158 -2.68 -34.54 13.71
N ILE A 159 -2.69 -33.43 14.48
CA ILE A 159 -2.56 -33.47 15.93
C ILE A 159 -3.79 -34.16 16.57
N ASP A 160 -4.98 -33.85 16.05
CA ASP A 160 -6.23 -34.50 16.47
C ASP A 160 -6.54 -35.70 15.56
N SER A 161 -6.54 -36.88 16.16
CA SER A 161 -6.80 -38.17 15.49
C SER A 161 -8.13 -38.25 14.74
N LYS A 162 -9.12 -37.39 15.04
CA LYS A 162 -10.38 -37.35 14.28
C LYS A 162 -10.17 -36.96 12.81
N TYR A 163 -9.04 -36.32 12.48
CA TYR A 163 -8.68 -35.91 11.13
C TYR A 163 -7.76 -36.90 10.40
N ASN A 164 -7.49 -38.10 10.94
CA ASN A 164 -6.55 -39.07 10.35
C ASN A 164 -6.89 -39.52 8.92
N ASN A 165 -8.16 -39.46 8.51
CA ASN A 165 -8.61 -39.88 7.17
C ASN A 165 -8.72 -38.68 6.21
N TYR A 166 -7.72 -37.79 6.22
CA TYR A 166 -7.74 -36.60 5.38
C TYR A 166 -7.35 -36.89 3.92
N LEU A 167 -7.86 -36.08 3.00
CA LEU A 167 -7.43 -36.01 1.61
C LEU A 167 -6.67 -34.70 1.36
N LEU A 168 -5.47 -34.79 0.80
CA LEU A 168 -4.62 -33.64 0.50
C LEU A 168 -4.84 -33.17 -0.96
N LEU A 169 -5.46 -32.00 -1.16
CA LEU A 169 -5.73 -31.47 -2.51
C LEU A 169 -4.75 -30.39 -2.98
N ASN A 170 -4.08 -29.70 -2.07
CA ASN A 170 -3.08 -28.68 -2.38
C ASN A 170 -1.71 -29.28 -2.78
N GLU A 171 -1.66 -30.56 -3.11
CA GLU A 171 -0.44 -31.34 -3.36
C GLU A 171 0.61 -31.27 -2.23
N GLY A 172 0.25 -30.81 -1.04
CA GLY A 172 1.19 -30.61 0.07
C GLY A 172 2.03 -29.34 0.01
N TYR A 173 1.66 -28.35 -0.80
CA TYR A 173 2.28 -27.03 -0.72
C TYR A 173 1.80 -26.26 0.51
N VAL A 174 2.76 -25.75 1.27
CA VAL A 174 2.54 -24.92 2.45
C VAL A 174 2.80 -23.48 2.06
N LEU A 175 1.81 -22.63 2.25
CA LEU A 175 1.87 -21.19 2.05
C LEU A 175 2.45 -20.51 3.29
N SER A 176 3.42 -19.64 3.06
CA SER A 176 4.02 -18.78 4.08
C SER A 176 3.36 -17.40 4.07
N GLN A 177 3.47 -16.68 5.18
CA GLN A 177 2.84 -15.35 5.34
C GLN A 177 3.37 -14.30 4.33
N ASP A 178 4.56 -14.52 3.76
CA ASP A 178 5.17 -13.68 2.73
C ASP A 178 4.77 -14.06 1.29
N GLU A 179 3.69 -14.85 1.13
CA GLU A 179 3.16 -15.36 -0.14
C GLU A 179 4.07 -16.36 -0.88
N THR A 180 5.16 -16.78 -0.25
CA THR A 180 6.00 -17.87 -0.77
C THR A 180 5.43 -19.22 -0.40
N PHE A 181 5.82 -20.27 -1.12
CA PHE A 181 5.34 -21.62 -0.82
C PHE A 181 6.43 -22.67 -1.07
N LYS A 182 6.36 -23.75 -0.30
CA LYS A 182 7.23 -24.92 -0.45
C LYS A 182 6.51 -26.18 0.04
N LYS A 183 7.00 -27.37 -0.31
CA LYS A 183 6.36 -28.63 0.12
C LYS A 183 6.53 -28.85 1.63
N TYR A 184 5.56 -29.49 2.27
CA TYR A 184 5.58 -29.76 3.71
C TYR A 184 6.79 -30.59 4.15
N ASP A 185 7.29 -31.48 3.29
CA ASP A 185 8.46 -32.34 3.53
C ASP A 185 9.79 -31.59 3.47
N GLN A 186 9.77 -30.31 3.10
CA GLN A 186 10.91 -29.39 3.16
C GLN A 186 10.98 -28.63 4.50
N TYR A 187 10.01 -28.83 5.39
CA TYR A 187 10.05 -28.30 6.76
C TYR A 187 10.77 -29.26 7.71
N PRO A 188 11.43 -28.76 8.77
CA PRO A 188 12.02 -29.61 9.80
C PRO A 188 10.99 -30.55 10.43
N GLU A 189 11.44 -31.74 10.83
CA GLU A 189 10.62 -32.65 11.63
C GLU A 189 10.10 -31.94 12.90
N LYS A 190 8.86 -32.24 13.27
CA LYS A 190 8.09 -31.65 14.38
C LYS A 190 7.60 -30.22 14.14
N THR A 191 7.78 -29.66 12.94
CA THR A 191 7.12 -28.39 12.58
C THR A 191 5.60 -28.55 12.65
N ILE A 192 4.92 -27.57 13.25
CA ILE A 192 3.46 -27.47 13.24
C ILE A 192 3.04 -26.65 12.03
N LEU A 193 2.09 -27.19 11.27
CA LEU A 193 1.46 -26.57 10.12
C LEU A 193 -0.04 -26.49 10.37
N TYR A 194 -0.67 -25.49 9.78
CA TYR A 194 -2.11 -25.25 9.90
C TYR A 194 -2.78 -25.65 8.59
N ALA A 195 -3.73 -26.56 8.64
CA ALA A 195 -4.51 -27.00 7.49
C ALA A 195 -5.88 -26.34 7.49
N SER A 196 -6.33 -25.86 6.34
CA SER A 196 -7.71 -25.37 6.17
C SER A 196 -8.61 -26.47 5.59
N LEU A 197 -9.76 -26.67 6.23
CA LEU A 197 -10.73 -27.73 5.92
C LEU A 197 -12.10 -27.12 5.59
N PRO A 198 -12.65 -27.32 4.38
CA PRO A 198 -13.95 -26.81 4.00
C PRO A 198 -15.08 -27.52 4.75
N LYS A 199 -16.00 -26.76 5.35
CA LYS A 199 -17.09 -27.28 6.20
C LYS A 199 -18.16 -28.07 5.44
N THR A 200 -18.36 -27.77 4.15
CA THR A 200 -19.54 -28.20 3.39
C THR A 200 -19.34 -29.48 2.58
N THR A 201 -18.12 -30.00 2.49
CA THR A 201 -17.80 -31.12 1.59
C THR A 201 -18.13 -32.52 2.14
N GLY A 202 -18.46 -32.63 3.44
CA GLY A 202 -18.72 -33.92 4.10
C GLY A 202 -17.51 -34.87 4.19
N SER A 203 -16.33 -34.42 3.73
CA SER A 203 -15.07 -35.16 3.76
C SER A 203 -13.99 -34.33 4.48
N ILE A 204 -13.03 -34.99 5.12
CA ILE A 204 -11.89 -34.30 5.73
C ILE A 204 -10.91 -33.98 4.61
N ARG A 205 -11.06 -32.81 4.00
CA ARG A 205 -10.28 -32.37 2.83
C ARG A 205 -9.38 -31.22 3.24
N VAL A 206 -8.10 -31.30 2.91
CA VAL A 206 -7.14 -30.22 3.15
C VAL A 206 -7.00 -29.42 1.87
N ASP A 207 -7.53 -28.20 1.88
CA ASP A 207 -7.55 -27.30 0.72
C ASP A 207 -6.38 -26.31 0.74
N GLY A 208 -5.83 -26.04 1.92
CA GLY A 208 -4.63 -25.24 2.11
C GLY A 208 -3.80 -25.74 3.30
N LEU A 209 -2.50 -25.50 3.24
CA LEU A 209 -1.57 -25.65 4.35
C LEU A 209 -0.82 -24.35 4.55
N TYR A 210 -0.58 -23.98 5.79
CA TYR A 210 0.04 -22.72 6.18
C TYR A 210 1.08 -22.96 7.27
N ASP A 211 2.19 -22.22 7.25
CA ASP A 211 3.18 -22.22 8.34
C ASP A 211 2.88 -21.18 9.43
N TYR A 212 1.82 -20.40 9.22
CA TYR A 212 1.20 -19.48 10.16
C TYR A 212 -0.25 -19.89 10.36
N LYS A 213 -0.90 -19.45 11.45
CA LYS A 213 -2.30 -19.76 11.70
C LYS A 213 -3.20 -18.73 11.00
N PRO A 214 -3.94 -19.09 9.94
CA PRO A 214 -4.81 -18.15 9.24
C PRO A 214 -5.92 -17.65 10.16
N ARG A 215 -6.36 -16.40 9.99
CA ARG A 215 -7.37 -15.72 10.84
C ARG A 215 -7.06 -15.65 12.32
N GLU A 216 -5.91 -16.15 12.77
CA GLU A 216 -5.43 -15.73 14.06
C GLU A 216 -5.15 -14.25 13.93
N THR A 217 -5.91 -13.46 14.70
CA THR A 217 -5.60 -12.06 14.91
C THR A 217 -4.22 -12.04 15.55
N ILE A 218 -3.18 -12.01 14.72
CA ILE A 218 -1.90 -11.46 15.13
C ILE A 218 -2.31 -10.13 15.71
N SER A 219 -1.97 -9.91 16.98
CA SER A 219 -2.14 -8.63 17.66
C SER A 219 -1.59 -7.56 16.72
N SER A 220 -2.46 -7.03 15.84
CA SER A 220 -2.19 -5.83 15.08
C SER A 220 -2.04 -4.84 16.19
N THR A 221 -0.82 -4.35 16.35
CA THR A 221 -0.58 -3.22 17.22
C THR A 221 -1.51 -2.15 16.65
N GLU A 222 -2.61 -1.85 17.35
CA GLU A 222 -3.62 -0.93 16.84
C GLU A 222 -2.91 0.39 16.50
N TYR A 223 -3.39 1.09 15.47
CA TYR A 223 -2.95 2.42 15.01
C TYR A 223 -2.36 3.33 16.11
N THR A 224 -3.02 3.39 17.26
CA THR A 224 -2.57 4.15 18.44
C THR A 224 -1.14 3.82 18.84
N ASP A 225 -0.71 2.57 18.77
CA ASP A 225 0.61 2.14 19.22
C ASP A 225 1.72 2.54 18.25
N ILE A 226 1.49 2.52 16.93
CA ILE A 226 2.48 3.02 15.94
C ILE A 226 2.56 4.54 15.98
N ARG A 227 1.40 5.23 15.99
CA ARG A 227 1.33 6.69 16.07
C ARG A 227 2.03 7.20 17.33
N ASN A 228 1.73 6.59 18.47
CA ASN A 228 2.39 6.89 19.75
C ASN A 228 3.89 6.55 19.70
N ALA A 229 4.27 5.43 19.10
CA ALA A 229 5.68 5.03 19.03
C ALA A 229 6.52 5.89 18.06
N LEU A 230 5.89 6.46 17.02
CA LEU A 230 6.48 7.48 16.13
C LEU A 230 6.42 8.89 16.73
N ASN A 231 5.82 9.07 17.91
CA ASN A 231 5.55 10.37 18.54
C ASN A 231 4.77 11.34 17.63
N LEU A 232 3.87 10.80 16.80
CA LEU A 232 3.00 11.60 15.95
C LEU A 232 1.78 12.05 16.76
N PRO A 233 1.40 13.34 16.76
CA PRO A 233 0.11 13.75 17.30
C PRO A 233 -1.03 13.24 16.41
N GLU A 234 -2.25 13.30 16.92
CA GLU A 234 -3.43 13.13 16.08
C GLU A 234 -3.53 14.32 15.13
N LEU A 235 -3.34 14.08 13.83
CA LEU A 235 -3.37 15.11 12.79
C LEU A 235 -4.63 14.92 11.96
N SER A 236 -5.40 16.00 11.81
CA SER A 236 -6.45 16.10 10.82
C SER A 236 -5.89 16.63 9.51
N ILE A 237 -6.65 16.48 8.43
CA ILE A 237 -6.31 17.05 7.12
C ILE A 237 -6.02 18.56 7.17
N ASN A 238 -6.66 19.29 8.08
CA ASN A 238 -6.52 20.74 8.23
C ASN A 238 -5.20 21.12 8.91
N ASP A 239 -4.57 20.20 9.63
CA ASP A 239 -3.27 20.42 10.27
C ASP A 239 -2.12 20.23 9.28
N VAL A 240 -2.38 19.57 8.14
CA VAL A 240 -1.39 19.25 7.11
C VAL A 240 -1.30 20.36 6.07
N VAL A 241 -0.16 21.07 6.08
CA VAL A 241 0.17 22.12 5.11
C VAL A 241 0.59 21.47 3.79
N GLU A 242 1.51 20.53 3.85
CA GLU A 242 2.14 19.89 2.69
C GLU A 242 2.54 18.45 3.05
N VAL A 243 2.64 17.59 2.04
CA VAL A 243 3.25 16.27 2.16
C VAL A 243 4.37 16.10 1.15
N ARG A 244 5.39 15.31 1.53
CA ARG A 244 6.52 14.93 0.69
C ARG A 244 6.62 13.41 0.62
N TYR A 245 6.94 12.93 -0.57
CA TYR A 245 7.18 11.53 -0.89
C TYR A 245 8.57 11.40 -1.47
N GLU A 246 9.39 10.52 -0.91
CA GLU A 246 10.72 10.18 -1.42
C GLU A 246 10.85 8.67 -1.59
N ARG A 247 11.40 8.24 -2.72
CA ARG A 247 11.70 6.82 -2.98
C ARG A 247 13.16 6.64 -3.37
N GLY A 248 13.83 5.71 -2.69
CA GLY A 248 15.22 5.37 -2.96
C GLY A 248 15.53 3.89 -2.75
N TYR A 249 16.82 3.57 -2.88
CA TYR A 249 17.33 2.20 -2.84
C TYR A 249 18.44 2.04 -1.79
N ILE A 250 18.46 0.88 -1.14
CA ILE A 250 19.41 0.55 -0.09
C ILE A 250 20.63 -0.14 -0.70
N GLY A 251 21.84 0.30 -0.32
CA GLY A 251 23.09 -0.34 -0.74
C GLY A 251 23.46 -0.06 -2.21
N VAL A 252 22.86 0.95 -2.82
CA VAL A 252 23.18 1.35 -4.19
C VAL A 252 24.43 2.22 -4.22
N ALA A 253 25.27 1.98 -5.23
CA ALA A 253 26.45 2.81 -5.47
C ALA A 253 26.00 4.24 -5.86
N PRO A 254 26.59 5.28 -5.25
CA PRO A 254 26.49 6.68 -5.62
C PRO A 254 26.52 6.96 -7.11
N GLY A 255 25.74 7.97 -7.50
CA GLY A 255 25.36 8.24 -8.89
C GLY A 255 23.93 7.82 -9.25
N SER A 256 23.12 7.44 -8.25
CA SER A 256 21.69 7.17 -8.44
C SER A 256 20.83 8.36 -8.01
N LEU A 257 19.75 8.58 -8.74
CA LEU A 257 18.72 9.57 -8.42
C LEU A 257 17.68 8.97 -7.47
N ILE A 258 17.22 9.77 -6.52
CA ILE A 258 16.03 9.51 -5.72
C ILE A 258 14.92 10.44 -6.17
N ASN A 259 13.73 9.90 -6.41
CA ASN A 259 12.59 10.72 -6.82
C ASN A 259 11.93 11.31 -5.57
N ILE A 260 11.71 12.61 -5.58
CA ILE A 260 11.09 13.37 -4.50
C ILE A 260 9.90 14.13 -5.08
N ALA A 261 8.73 13.97 -4.48
CA ALA A 261 7.52 14.67 -4.87
C ALA A 261 6.92 15.43 -3.68
N TYR A 262 6.46 16.64 -3.93
CA TYR A 262 5.75 17.49 -2.96
C TYR A 262 4.32 17.70 -3.41
N SER A 263 3.38 17.65 -2.46
CA SER A 263 1.97 17.87 -2.75
C SER A 263 1.26 18.67 -1.66
N PHE A 264 0.42 19.60 -2.12
CA PHE A 264 -0.58 20.29 -1.30
C PHE A 264 -1.98 19.73 -1.52
N ASP A 265 -2.12 18.78 -2.44
CA ASP A 265 -3.40 18.24 -2.87
C ASP A 265 -4.08 17.45 -1.74
N MET A 266 -5.39 17.56 -1.65
CA MET A 266 -6.14 16.87 -0.61
C MET A 266 -6.04 15.36 -0.74
N GLU A 267 -6.06 14.81 -1.96
CA GLU A 267 -6.00 13.36 -2.18
C GLU A 267 -4.65 12.80 -1.72
N ASP A 268 -3.55 13.46 -2.08
CA ASP A 268 -2.21 13.03 -1.67
C ASP A 268 -2.01 13.13 -0.14
N LYS A 269 -2.53 14.19 0.48
CA LYS A 269 -2.54 14.33 1.94
C LYS A 269 -3.36 13.24 2.61
N TYR A 270 -4.55 12.93 2.08
CA TYR A 270 -5.38 11.83 2.59
C TYR A 270 -4.69 10.48 2.42
N MET A 271 -3.98 10.24 1.32
CA MET A 271 -3.22 9.00 1.14
C MET A 271 -2.17 8.84 2.25
N VAL A 272 -1.41 9.90 2.58
CA VAL A 272 -0.41 9.85 3.66
C VAL A 272 -1.05 9.69 5.04
N LEU A 273 -2.17 10.35 5.32
CA LEU A 273 -2.91 10.14 6.57
C LEU A 273 -3.49 8.72 6.66
N ASN A 274 -4.04 8.19 5.56
CA ASN A 274 -4.55 6.82 5.50
C ASN A 274 -3.42 5.79 5.68
N LEU A 275 -2.21 6.06 5.18
CA LEU A 275 -1.03 5.22 5.43
C LEU A 275 -0.79 5.03 6.93
N LEU A 276 -1.04 6.08 7.72
CA LEU A 276 -0.88 5.99 9.18
C LEU A 276 -1.91 5.03 9.78
N GLU A 277 -3.11 4.92 9.22
CA GLU A 277 -4.22 4.07 9.69
C GLU A 277 -4.11 2.61 9.22
N MET A 278 -3.15 2.29 8.35
CA MET A 278 -3.01 0.94 7.80
C MET A 278 -2.52 -0.06 8.84
N PRO A 279 -3.03 -1.30 8.80
CA PRO A 279 -2.63 -2.33 9.74
C PRO A 279 -1.16 -2.73 9.54
N VAL A 280 -0.49 -3.03 10.65
CA VAL A 280 0.86 -3.62 10.66
C VAL A 280 0.89 -4.80 11.63
N TYR A 281 1.90 -5.65 11.50
CA TYR A 281 2.25 -6.62 12.53
C TYR A 281 3.71 -6.48 12.96
N GLU A 282 4.00 -6.70 14.25
CA GLU A 282 5.37 -6.79 14.75
C GLU A 282 6.02 -8.06 14.19
N ASP A 283 7.04 -7.89 13.36
CA ASP A 283 7.86 -8.98 12.85
C ASP A 283 9.06 -9.19 13.79
N THR A 284 9.00 -10.25 14.59
CA THR A 284 10.07 -10.64 15.50
C THR A 284 11.17 -11.46 14.83
N THR A 285 11.07 -11.70 13.52
CA THR A 285 12.11 -12.37 12.73
C THR A 285 13.18 -11.38 12.25
N ASN A 286 14.25 -11.86 11.61
CA ASN A 286 15.27 -11.01 11.00
C ASN A 286 15.00 -10.72 9.51
N ASN A 287 13.80 -11.01 9.01
CA ASN A 287 13.45 -10.85 7.59
C ASN A 287 13.41 -9.38 7.14
N TRP A 288 13.30 -8.42 8.05
CA TRP A 288 13.37 -7.00 7.74
C TRP A 288 14.76 -6.55 7.24
N GLN A 289 15.82 -7.32 7.52
CA GLN A 289 17.22 -7.01 7.19
C GLN A 289 17.65 -7.37 5.76
N VAL A 290 16.74 -7.79 4.87
CA VAL A 290 17.10 -8.23 3.51
C VAL A 290 18.02 -7.21 2.83
N THR A 291 19.23 -7.67 2.49
CA THR A 291 20.26 -6.88 1.84
C THR A 291 19.91 -6.68 0.37
N GLY A 292 19.57 -5.46 -0.01
CA GLY A 292 19.15 -5.10 -1.37
C GLY A 292 17.63 -4.93 -1.45
N GLY A 293 17.19 -3.68 -1.40
CA GLY A 293 15.77 -3.33 -1.46
C GLY A 293 15.57 -1.82 -1.55
N GLY A 294 14.33 -1.37 -1.39
CA GLY A 294 13.95 0.04 -1.47
C GLY A 294 13.61 0.62 -0.10
N TYR A 295 13.75 1.93 0.03
CA TYR A 295 13.11 2.68 1.08
C TYR A 295 12.15 3.70 0.50
N THR A 296 11.12 4.00 1.27
CA THR A 296 10.19 5.08 1.01
C THR A 296 10.13 5.96 2.25
N LEU A 297 10.25 7.26 2.07
CA LEU A 297 10.12 8.25 3.14
C LEU A 297 8.95 9.16 2.82
N TYR A 298 7.95 9.16 3.71
CA TYR A 298 6.85 10.12 3.68
C TYR A 298 7.11 11.18 4.74
N SER A 299 6.91 12.44 4.40
CA SER A 299 6.98 13.54 5.36
C SER A 299 5.67 14.32 5.38
N ILE A 300 5.19 14.63 6.58
CA ILE A 300 4.03 15.48 6.81
C ILE A 300 4.53 16.80 7.38
N PHE A 301 4.21 17.91 6.71
CA PHE A 301 4.51 19.26 7.18
C PHE A 301 3.26 19.87 7.77
N THR A 302 3.35 20.29 9.03
CA THR A 302 2.40 21.20 9.67
C THR A 302 2.95 22.62 9.66
N ASN A 303 2.22 23.59 10.20
CA ASN A 303 2.73 24.95 10.31
C ASN A 303 4.00 25.06 11.17
N ASP A 304 4.17 24.14 12.13
CA ASP A 304 5.18 24.26 13.18
C ASP A 304 6.22 23.13 13.16
N GLN A 305 5.90 21.98 12.56
CA GLN A 305 6.72 20.77 12.64
C GLN A 305 6.67 19.92 11.37
N ARG A 306 7.72 19.12 11.19
CA ARG A 306 7.81 18.06 10.18
C ARG A 306 7.83 16.71 10.87
N TYR A 307 7.07 15.76 10.33
CA TYR A 307 7.01 14.39 10.79
C TYR A 307 7.42 13.43 9.68
N ASP A 308 8.38 12.55 9.96
CA ASP A 308 8.94 11.61 8.98
C ASP A 308 8.51 10.16 9.27
N ILE A 309 8.03 9.49 8.24
CA ILE A 309 7.59 8.09 8.27
C ILE A 309 8.45 7.33 7.26
N LYS A 310 9.43 6.58 7.77
CA LYS A 310 10.37 5.80 6.94
C LYS A 310 9.96 4.34 6.88
N ILE A 311 9.70 3.86 5.67
CA ILE A 311 9.44 2.46 5.37
C ILE A 311 10.65 1.87 4.62
N THR A 312 11.20 0.78 5.13
CA THR A 312 12.38 0.10 4.57
C THR A 312 12.04 -1.36 4.32
N ASN A 313 12.15 -1.85 3.08
CA ASN A 313 11.74 -3.23 2.74
C ASN A 313 10.29 -3.59 3.13
N GLY A 314 9.41 -2.59 3.24
CA GLY A 314 8.05 -2.76 3.75
C GLY A 314 7.89 -2.84 5.25
N TYR A 315 8.93 -2.43 5.97
CA TYR A 315 8.93 -2.38 7.43
C TYR A 315 9.06 -0.96 7.94
N ILE A 316 8.30 -0.63 8.97
CA ILE A 316 8.53 0.55 9.81
C ILE A 316 9.37 0.10 11.00
N SER A 317 10.46 0.81 11.28
CA SER A 317 11.35 0.49 12.40
C SER A 317 11.15 1.49 13.53
N ILE A 318 10.78 1.02 14.72
CA ILE A 318 10.46 1.87 15.87
C ILE A 318 11.06 1.25 17.14
N HIS A 319 11.88 2.01 17.88
CA HIS A 319 12.52 1.54 19.12
C HIS A 319 13.17 0.15 19.02
N GLN A 320 13.88 -0.14 17.91
CA GLN A 320 14.51 -1.44 17.61
C GLN A 320 13.55 -2.61 17.34
N LYS A 321 12.25 -2.32 17.21
CA LYS A 321 11.24 -3.26 16.71
C LYS A 321 10.93 -2.97 15.25
N HIS A 322 10.46 -3.98 14.54
CA HIS A 322 10.15 -3.90 13.12
C HIS A 322 8.72 -4.32 12.88
N TYR A 323 7.98 -3.49 12.17
CA TYR A 323 6.57 -3.69 11.90
C TYR A 323 6.36 -3.80 10.39
N LYS A 324 5.86 -4.95 9.93
CA LYS A 324 5.56 -5.16 8.51
C LYS A 324 4.25 -4.47 8.17
N PHE A 325 4.29 -3.67 7.12
CA PHE A 325 3.12 -2.98 6.58
C PHE A 325 2.20 -3.97 5.83
N LEU A 326 0.91 -4.00 6.18
CA LEU A 326 -0.11 -4.82 5.52
C LEU A 326 -0.95 -3.95 4.58
N GLY A 327 -0.46 -3.77 3.36
CA GLY A 327 -1.19 -3.13 2.27
C GLY A 327 -0.27 -2.50 1.23
N GLU A 328 -0.86 -1.78 0.28
CA GLU A 328 -0.13 -1.21 -0.84
C GLU A 328 0.59 0.09 -0.46
N TYR A 329 1.79 0.30 -1.03
CA TYR A 329 2.46 1.58 -0.89
C TYR A 329 1.73 2.64 -1.72
N ILE A 330 1.52 3.79 -1.10
CA ILE A 330 0.93 4.94 -1.77
C ILE A 330 1.95 5.65 -2.68
N SER A 331 1.44 6.32 -3.70
CA SER A 331 2.18 7.26 -4.56
C SER A 331 1.34 8.51 -4.74
N PHE A 332 1.97 9.66 -4.96
CA PHE A 332 1.22 10.90 -5.15
C PHE A 332 0.59 10.94 -6.54
N LYS A 333 -0.71 11.20 -6.59
CA LYS A 333 -1.48 11.34 -7.83
C LYS A 333 -1.38 12.73 -8.42
N TYR A 334 -1.25 13.76 -7.58
CA TYR A 334 -1.21 15.16 -8.03
C TYR A 334 -0.04 15.93 -7.41
N PRO A 335 1.21 15.50 -7.65
CA PRO A 335 2.37 16.21 -7.15
C PRO A 335 2.40 17.63 -7.74
N ARG A 336 2.57 18.63 -6.88
CA ARG A 336 2.77 20.02 -7.33
C ARG A 336 4.18 20.21 -7.88
N LEU A 337 5.15 19.55 -7.27
CA LEU A 337 6.56 19.67 -7.62
C LEU A 337 7.20 18.29 -7.55
N GLU A 338 7.91 17.95 -8.61
CA GLU A 338 8.78 16.78 -8.66
C GLU A 338 10.23 17.24 -8.76
N THR A 339 11.07 16.69 -7.91
CA THR A 339 12.50 16.93 -7.85
C THR A 339 13.23 15.60 -7.70
N ASN A 340 14.56 15.66 -7.77
CA ASN A 340 15.42 14.52 -7.60
C ASN A 340 16.50 14.87 -6.57
N GLY A 341 16.71 13.99 -5.60
CA GLY A 341 17.91 14.02 -4.78
C GLY A 341 18.99 13.13 -5.39
N PHE A 342 20.22 13.27 -4.90
CA PHE A 342 21.35 12.47 -5.36
C PHE A 342 21.91 11.60 -4.24
N ILE A 343 22.14 10.32 -4.53
CA ILE A 343 22.89 9.44 -3.64
C ILE A 343 24.38 9.69 -3.90
N SER A 344 25.07 10.24 -2.90
CA SER A 344 26.51 10.58 -2.93
C SER A 344 27.32 9.77 -1.92
N TYR A 345 28.60 9.48 -2.21
CA TYR A 345 29.57 9.03 -1.20
C TYR A 345 30.04 10.18 -0.31
N GLN A 346 29.81 11.42 -0.72
CA GLN A 346 30.20 12.62 0.00
C GLN A 346 29.09 13.06 0.94
N GLU A 347 29.46 13.29 2.20
CA GLU A 347 28.55 13.82 3.21
C GLU A 347 28.17 15.27 2.91
N THR A 348 29.11 16.06 2.36
CA THR A 348 28.93 17.49 2.05
C THR A 348 29.42 17.87 0.66
N VAL A 349 28.90 18.98 0.13
CA VAL A 349 29.41 19.69 -1.04
C VAL A 349 29.97 21.04 -0.59
N GLU A 350 31.07 21.48 -1.20
CA GLU A 350 31.62 22.81 -0.94
C GLU A 350 30.93 23.86 -1.82
N VAL A 351 30.53 24.97 -1.21
CA VAL A 351 29.99 26.15 -1.90
C VAL A 351 31.06 27.21 -2.00
N TRP A 352 31.33 27.67 -3.22
CA TRP A 352 32.33 28.70 -3.50
C TRP A 352 31.71 29.88 -4.24
N TRP A 353 32.17 31.10 -3.92
CA TRP A 353 31.80 32.33 -4.64
C TRP A 353 33.06 33.14 -4.96
N ASN A 354 33.34 33.38 -6.24
CA ASN A 354 34.55 34.08 -6.70
C ASN A 354 35.83 33.59 -6.00
N ASP A 355 36.09 32.27 -6.08
CA ASP A 355 37.24 31.60 -5.45
C ASP A 355 37.30 31.72 -3.91
N THR A 356 36.22 32.13 -3.26
CA THR A 356 36.10 32.17 -1.79
C THR A 356 35.21 31.04 -1.31
N PHE A 357 35.74 30.21 -0.41
CA PHE A 357 34.97 29.18 0.28
C PHE A 357 33.93 29.82 1.19
N ILE A 358 32.67 29.41 1.05
CA ILE A 358 31.54 29.95 1.81
C ILE A 358 31.15 29.00 2.94
N CYS A 359 30.80 27.76 2.59
CA CYS A 359 30.40 26.72 3.52
C CYS A 359 30.39 25.34 2.87
N GLU A 360 30.25 24.31 3.71
CA GLU A 360 29.88 22.96 3.31
C GLU A 360 28.38 22.74 3.54
N ILE A 361 27.69 22.20 2.54
CA ILE A 361 26.26 21.84 2.62
C ILE A 361 26.12 20.32 2.58
N PRO A 362 25.35 19.70 3.49
CA PRO A 362 25.04 18.27 3.41
C PRO A 362 24.41 17.89 2.06
N THR A 363 24.94 16.86 1.39
CA THR A 363 24.49 16.50 0.03
C THR A 363 23.04 16.02 -0.02
N ASN A 364 22.53 15.49 1.08
CA ASN A 364 21.14 15.07 1.24
C ASN A 364 20.13 16.24 1.38
N GLU A 365 20.60 17.48 1.51
CA GLU A 365 19.75 18.68 1.48
C GLU A 365 19.62 19.29 0.07
N LEU A 366 20.36 18.77 -0.91
CA LEU A 366 20.32 19.27 -2.29
C LEU A 366 19.24 18.54 -3.09
N GLU A 367 18.29 19.31 -3.64
CA GLU A 367 17.21 18.80 -4.49
C GLU A 367 17.22 19.50 -5.86
N PHE A 368 17.02 18.72 -6.92
CA PHE A 368 17.20 19.17 -8.30
C PHE A 368 16.00 18.83 -9.19
N LYS A 369 15.54 19.79 -9.98
CA LYS A 369 14.54 19.57 -11.03
C LYS A 369 15.22 19.31 -12.35
N GLN A 370 14.69 18.36 -13.10
CA GLN A 370 15.12 18.15 -14.48
C GLN A 370 14.62 19.31 -15.35
N THR A 371 15.49 19.93 -16.14
CA THR A 371 15.15 21.07 -17.01
C THR A 371 15.63 20.82 -18.44
N ASP A 372 14.98 21.45 -19.41
CA ASP A 372 15.43 21.42 -20.81
C ASP A 372 16.66 22.32 -21.06
N PHE A 373 17.14 23.02 -20.03
CA PHE A 373 18.25 23.97 -20.12
C PHE A 373 19.56 23.38 -19.59
N TYR A 374 20.64 23.79 -20.25
CA TYR A 374 21.99 23.29 -20.01
C TYR A 374 22.56 23.90 -18.73
N VAL A 375 22.91 23.07 -17.76
CA VAL A 375 23.88 23.47 -16.72
C VAL A 375 25.24 23.02 -17.20
N SER A 376 26.13 23.99 -17.47
CA SER A 376 27.48 23.69 -17.93
C SER A 376 28.30 23.13 -16.78
N THR A 377 28.67 21.86 -16.88
CA THR A 377 29.72 21.26 -16.05
C THR A 377 31.07 21.49 -16.75
N GLU A 378 32.02 22.05 -16.02
CA GLU A 378 33.43 22.08 -16.44
C GLU A 378 34.20 21.12 -15.53
N GLY A 379 34.94 20.19 -16.13
CA GLY A 379 35.77 19.23 -15.40
C GLY A 379 36.87 18.67 -16.27
N ASP A 380 38.12 18.83 -15.83
CA ASP A 380 39.24 18.03 -16.32
C ASP A 380 39.18 16.62 -15.70
N ILE A 381 39.74 15.64 -16.42
CA ILE A 381 39.65 14.19 -16.17
C ILE A 381 40.16 13.73 -14.77
N VAL A 382 40.60 14.63 -13.89
CA VAL A 382 41.09 14.27 -12.56
C VAL A 382 40.69 15.31 -11.50
N GLY A 383 39.54 15.11 -10.84
CA GLY A 383 39.39 15.49 -9.43
C GLY A 383 38.11 16.23 -9.03
N ASN A 384 37.71 17.28 -9.75
CA ASN A 384 36.65 18.18 -9.28
C ASN A 384 35.61 18.45 -10.36
N TRP A 385 34.34 18.14 -10.08
CA TRP A 385 33.20 18.56 -10.91
C TRP A 385 32.61 19.85 -10.32
N VAL A 386 32.42 20.86 -11.18
CA VAL A 386 31.84 22.14 -10.78
C VAL A 386 30.45 22.30 -11.39
N VAL A 387 29.43 22.46 -10.55
CA VAL A 387 28.08 22.85 -10.96
C VAL A 387 27.96 24.36 -10.81
N LYS A 388 27.93 25.07 -11.94
CA LYS A 388 27.79 26.54 -11.97
C LYS A 388 26.34 26.92 -11.71
N THR A 389 26.12 27.76 -10.70
CA THR A 389 24.79 28.30 -10.37
C THR A 389 24.79 29.82 -10.52
N GLY A 390 23.61 30.45 -10.48
CA GLY A 390 23.50 31.92 -10.47
C GLY A 390 24.09 32.59 -9.20
N PHE A 391 24.46 31.80 -8.19
CA PHE A 391 24.90 32.24 -6.86
C PHE A 391 26.31 31.76 -6.48
N GLY A 392 26.93 30.87 -7.26
CA GLY A 392 28.24 30.31 -6.92
C GLY A 392 28.45 28.93 -7.52
N ASP A 393 29.68 28.47 -7.38
CA ASP A 393 30.14 27.21 -7.93
C ASP A 393 30.05 26.14 -6.82
N LEU A 394 29.34 25.05 -7.10
CA LEU A 394 29.28 23.89 -6.22
C LEU A 394 30.34 22.89 -6.64
N HIS A 395 31.26 22.56 -5.73
CA HIS A 395 32.40 21.70 -6.01
C HIS A 395 32.18 20.29 -5.45
N PHE A 396 32.15 19.30 -6.34
CA PHE A 396 32.06 17.88 -6.03
C PHE A 396 33.42 17.20 -6.25
N LEU A 397 33.96 16.57 -5.21
CA LEU A 397 35.28 15.91 -5.25
C LEU A 397 35.27 14.52 -5.93
N GLU A 398 34.12 14.01 -6.43
CA GLU A 398 34.02 12.69 -7.07
C GLU A 398 33.08 12.67 -8.31
N PRO A 399 33.49 12.03 -9.42
CA PRO A 399 32.95 12.29 -10.77
C PRO A 399 31.66 11.56 -11.18
N LYS A 400 31.12 10.63 -10.39
CA LYS A 400 30.07 9.71 -10.88
C LYS A 400 28.63 10.18 -10.70
N ILE A 401 28.41 11.30 -10.02
CA ILE A 401 27.06 11.72 -9.60
C ILE A 401 26.23 12.25 -10.78
N PHE A 402 26.87 12.85 -11.79
CA PHE A 402 26.22 13.53 -12.92
C PHE A 402 26.62 12.97 -14.29
N GLU A 403 27.25 11.79 -14.36
CA GLU A 403 27.89 11.24 -15.58
C GLU A 403 26.96 11.12 -16.80
N HIS A 404 25.65 11.34 -16.66
CA HIS A 404 24.64 11.20 -17.72
C HIS A 404 23.63 12.37 -17.82
N SER A 405 23.85 13.51 -17.15
CA SER A 405 22.74 14.37 -16.74
C SER A 405 23.01 15.88 -16.99
N ASN A 406 23.05 16.32 -18.26
CA ASN A 406 23.30 17.72 -18.67
C ASN A 406 22.09 18.67 -18.49
N THR A 407 21.15 18.36 -17.60
CA THR A 407 19.76 18.88 -17.65
C THR A 407 19.11 19.02 -16.26
N TYR A 408 19.80 19.52 -15.24
CA TYR A 408 19.25 19.62 -13.87
C TYR A 408 19.51 21.00 -13.24
N GLU A 409 18.50 21.61 -12.64
CA GLU A 409 18.54 22.88 -11.90
C GLU A 409 18.21 22.64 -10.41
N LEU A 410 18.81 23.37 -9.47
CA LEU A 410 18.48 23.28 -8.04
C LEU A 410 17.08 23.85 -7.75
N THR A 411 16.24 23.09 -7.05
CA THR A 411 14.82 23.47 -6.84
C THR A 411 14.24 23.15 -5.46
N GLY A 412 15.06 22.77 -4.48
CA GLY A 412 14.65 22.66 -3.06
C GLY A 412 14.58 24.01 -2.35
N LEU A 413 14.82 24.02 -1.02
CA LEU A 413 15.33 25.22 -0.34
C LEU A 413 16.42 25.80 -1.22
N SER A 414 16.24 27.05 -1.62
CA SER A 414 17.15 27.68 -2.57
C SER A 414 18.57 27.59 -2.03
N LEU A 415 19.57 27.45 -2.92
CA LEU A 415 20.99 27.42 -2.49
C LEU A 415 21.32 28.59 -1.55
N PHE A 416 20.64 29.72 -1.76
CA PHE A 416 20.59 30.86 -0.85
C PHE A 416 20.23 30.49 0.61
N GLU A 417 19.05 29.89 0.82
CA GLU A 417 18.56 29.55 2.17
C GLU A 417 19.46 28.53 2.85
N LEU A 418 20.03 27.59 2.08
CA LEU A 418 21.01 26.64 2.61
C LEU A 418 22.31 27.33 3.02
N VAL A 419 22.78 28.31 2.24
CA VAL A 419 23.99 29.08 2.56
C VAL A 419 23.77 29.95 3.80
N GLU A 420 22.62 30.62 3.95
CA GLU A 420 22.32 31.37 5.18
C GLU A 420 22.21 30.45 6.41
N LYS A 421 21.76 29.21 6.23
CA LYS A 421 21.67 28.22 7.30
C LYS A 421 23.05 27.70 7.74
N TYR A 422 23.98 27.52 6.80
CA TYR A 422 25.27 26.86 7.04
C TYR A 422 26.48 27.80 7.07
N SER A 423 26.27 29.11 6.90
CA SER A 423 27.35 30.09 6.87
C SER A 423 26.95 31.40 7.55
N ASN A 424 27.95 32.22 7.89
CA ASN A 424 27.72 33.61 8.34
C ASN A 424 27.55 34.59 7.17
N TRP A 425 27.23 34.10 5.97
CA TRP A 425 26.96 34.93 4.80
C TRP A 425 25.45 35.11 4.64
N GLN A 426 25.04 36.34 4.30
CA GLN A 426 23.67 36.70 3.97
C GLN A 426 23.55 37.16 2.54
N ILE A 427 22.33 37.12 1.99
CA ILE A 427 22.07 37.70 0.67
C ILE A 427 21.56 39.11 0.79
N SER A 428 22.33 40.02 0.20
CA SER A 428 21.87 41.38 -0.02
C SER A 428 20.64 41.41 -0.92
N GLN A 429 19.86 42.50 -0.86
CA GLN A 429 18.71 42.71 -1.74
C GLN A 429 19.03 42.63 -3.25
N ASN A 430 20.30 42.69 -3.63
CA ASN A 430 20.78 42.58 -5.01
C ASN A 430 21.22 41.16 -5.39
N GLY A 431 20.97 40.15 -4.56
CA GLY A 431 21.32 38.75 -4.83
C GLY A 431 22.80 38.41 -4.64
N GLN A 432 23.59 39.30 -4.03
CA GLN A 432 25.02 39.05 -3.77
C GLN A 432 25.24 38.55 -2.34
N PRO A 433 26.10 37.52 -2.16
CA PRO A 433 26.54 37.08 -0.84
C PRO A 433 27.43 38.11 -0.19
N VAL A 434 27.09 38.45 1.06
CA VAL A 434 27.83 39.38 1.92
C VAL A 434 28.13 38.66 3.22
N GLN A 435 29.41 38.59 3.58
CA GLN A 435 29.82 38.06 4.87
C GLN A 435 29.36 39.02 5.97
N VAL A 436 28.65 38.49 6.97
CA VAL A 436 28.26 39.25 8.15
C VAL A 436 29.35 39.05 9.20
N GLU A 437 29.94 40.15 9.68
CA GLU A 437 30.84 40.08 10.85
C GLU A 437 30.00 39.71 12.09
N GLU A 438 30.52 38.79 12.92
CA GLU A 438 29.88 38.36 14.18
C GLU A 438 29.55 39.51 15.14
#